data_AF-A0A7U7GFU6-F1
#
_entry.id   AF-A0A7U7GFU6-F1
#
_cell.length_a   1.000
_cell.length_b   1.000
_cell.length_c   1.000
_cell.angle_alpha   90.00
_cell.angle_beta   90.00
_cell.angle_gamma   90.00
#
_symmetry.space_group_name_H-M   'P 1'
#
loop_
_entity.id
_entity.type
_entity.pdbx_description
1 polymer ?
#
loop_
_entity_poly.entity_id
_entity_poly.type
_entity_poly.pdbx_seq_one_letter_code
_entity_poly.pdbx_strand_id
1 'polypeptide(L)'
;MKTVFVGNLPSDTTEQEVTEMFAAYGRVHGLRLTQDVFTGACRGFGFVKMEGHEARAAIGALNGRELRGQRLKVNEERAPTDRGGGRHRR
;
A
#
# COMPACT_ATOMS: atom_id res chain seq x y z
N MET A 1 -12.01 -4.99 -3.63
CA MET A 1 -10.91 -4.64 -2.70
C MET A 1 -9.64 -5.42 -2.95
N LYS A 2 -8.56 -4.70 -3.22
CA LYS A 2 -7.18 -5.19 -3.34
C LYS A 2 -6.32 -4.49 -2.30
N THR A 3 -5.29 -5.18 -1.85
CA THR A 3 -4.25 -4.56 -1.00
C THR A 3 -3.11 -4.14 -1.91
N VAL A 4 -2.57 -2.96 -1.69
CA VAL A 4 -1.42 -2.41 -2.39
C VAL A 4 -0.29 -2.34 -1.38
N PHE A 5 0.81 -3.01 -1.71
CA PHE A 5 2.06 -2.89 -0.98
C PHE A 5 2.79 -1.64 -1.46
N VAL A 6 3.23 -0.81 -0.53
CA VAL A 6 4.07 0.36 -0.78
C VAL A 6 5.35 0.15 0.01
N GLY A 7 6.50 0.29 -0.64
CA GLY A 7 7.81 -0.02 -0.10
C GLY A 7 8.85 1.02 -0.52
N ASN A 8 10.02 1.00 0.14
CA ASN A 8 11.08 1.98 -0.04
C ASN A 8 10.62 3.45 0.14
N LEU A 9 9.68 3.65 1.07
CA LEU A 9 9.21 4.96 1.50
C LEU A 9 10.27 5.64 2.40
N PRO A 10 10.51 6.95 2.24
CA PRO A 10 11.43 7.67 3.09
C PRO A 10 10.91 7.76 4.53
N SER A 11 11.83 7.96 5.48
CA SER A 11 11.51 8.10 6.91
C SER A 11 10.56 9.24 7.25
N ASP A 12 10.42 10.21 6.36
CA ASP A 12 9.54 11.37 6.51
C ASP A 12 8.09 11.09 6.07
N THR A 13 7.85 10.03 5.30
CA THR A 13 6.52 9.75 4.77
C THR A 13 5.59 9.21 5.84
N THR A 14 4.41 9.83 5.95
CA THR A 14 3.38 9.49 6.92
C THR A 14 2.19 8.78 6.28
N GLU A 15 1.35 8.19 7.12
CA GLU A 15 0.09 7.53 6.74
C GLU A 15 -0.87 8.46 5.99
N GLN A 16 -0.90 9.73 6.39
CA GLN A 16 -1.74 10.76 5.78
C GLN A 16 -1.26 11.07 4.36
N GLU A 17 0.05 11.28 4.19
CA GLU A 17 0.66 11.61 2.90
C GLU A 17 0.47 10.49 1.87
N VAL A 18 0.61 9.23 2.30
CA VAL A 18 0.29 8.07 1.45
C VAL A 18 -1.22 8.04 1.14
N THR A 19 -2.08 8.25 2.13
CA THR A 19 -3.53 8.28 1.90
C THR A 19 -3.92 9.31 0.85
N GLU A 20 -3.40 10.54 0.94
CA GLU A 20 -3.66 11.62 -0.02
C GLU A 20 -3.12 11.30 -1.42
N MET A 21 -1.92 10.71 -1.49
CA MET A 21 -1.31 10.32 -2.75
C MET A 21 -2.10 9.22 -3.48
N PHE A 22 -2.62 8.25 -2.72
CA PHE A 22 -3.49 7.20 -3.25
C PHE A 22 -4.93 7.69 -3.49
N ALA A 23 -5.41 8.67 -2.70
CA ALA A 23 -6.73 9.29 -2.86
C ALA A 23 -6.91 9.95 -4.23
N ALA A 24 -5.83 10.43 -4.84
CA ALA A 24 -5.83 10.97 -6.20
C ALA A 24 -6.19 9.94 -7.29
N TYR A 25 -5.95 8.65 -7.03
CA TYR A 25 -6.24 7.55 -7.95
C TYR A 25 -7.50 6.78 -7.56
N GLY A 26 -7.94 6.90 -6.31
CA GLY A 26 -9.13 6.20 -5.84
C GLY A 26 -9.36 6.22 -4.33
N ARG A 27 -10.42 5.55 -3.87
CA ARG A 27 -10.81 5.60 -2.47
C ARG A 27 -10.01 4.61 -1.61
N VAL A 28 -9.26 5.17 -0.66
CA VAL A 28 -8.55 4.39 0.36
C VAL A 28 -9.55 3.88 1.40
N HIS A 29 -9.72 2.56 1.48
CA HIS A 29 -10.56 1.89 2.47
C HIS A 29 -9.86 1.65 3.81
N GLY A 30 -8.53 1.55 3.78
CA GLY A 30 -7.74 1.39 4.99
C GLY A 30 -6.27 1.43 4.65
N LEU A 31 -5.47 1.93 5.57
CA LEU A 31 -4.03 2.05 5.41
C LEU A 31 -3.35 1.52 6.68
N ARG A 32 -2.20 0.89 6.50
CA ARG A 32 -1.34 0.43 7.59
C ARG A 32 0.12 0.61 7.20
N LEU A 33 0.77 1.63 7.74
CA LEU A 33 2.24 1.73 7.62
C LEU A 33 2.94 0.88 8.67
N THR A 34 4.08 0.30 8.30
CA THR A 34 4.98 -0.40 9.22
C THR A 34 6.30 0.36 9.27
N GLN A 35 6.55 0.99 10.42
CA GLN A 35 7.78 1.73 10.71
C GLN A 35 8.67 0.90 11.64
N ASP A 36 9.99 1.07 11.54
CA ASP A 36 10.91 0.32 12.40
C ASP A 36 10.98 0.97 13.77
N VAL A 37 10.58 0.22 14.80
CA VAL A 37 10.40 0.74 16.16
C VAL A 37 11.75 0.87 16.89
N PHE A 38 12.81 0.20 16.42
CA PHE A 38 14.11 0.18 17.09
C PHE A 38 15.04 1.30 16.62
N THR A 39 15.01 1.64 15.34
CA THR A 39 15.81 2.73 14.77
C THR A 39 15.03 4.04 14.64
N GLY A 40 13.70 4.01 14.79
CA GLY A 40 12.82 5.14 14.49
C GLY A 40 12.79 5.52 13.00
N ALA A 41 13.52 4.78 12.15
CA ALA A 41 13.47 4.94 10.71
C ALA A 41 12.23 4.24 10.17
N CYS A 42 11.59 4.81 9.15
CA CYS A 42 10.63 4.01 8.40
C CYS A 42 11.40 2.81 7.84
N ARG A 43 10.99 1.60 8.22
CA ARG A 43 11.36 0.37 7.48
C ARG A 43 10.96 0.47 6.00
N GLY A 44 10.15 1.48 5.70
CA GLY A 44 9.93 2.04 4.38
C GLY A 44 8.76 1.37 3.69
N PHE A 45 7.89 0.67 4.42
CA PHE A 45 6.78 -0.03 3.78
C PHE A 45 5.45 0.04 4.53
N GLY A 46 4.37 -0.15 3.78
CA GLY A 46 3.00 -0.11 4.26
C GLY A 46 2.05 -0.79 3.29
N PHE A 47 0.81 -0.94 3.73
CA PHE A 47 -0.25 -1.62 3.00
C PHE A 47 -1.46 -0.70 2.90
N VAL A 48 -1.99 -0.52 1.68
CA VAL A 48 -3.16 0.32 1.40
C VAL A 48 -4.25 -0.56 0.79
N LYS A 49 -5.45 -0.54 1.35
CA LYS A 49 -6.63 -1.20 0.80
C LYS A 49 -7.40 -0.24 -0.08
N MET A 50 -7.61 -0.63 -1.34
CA MET A 50 -8.34 0.16 -2.35
C MET A 50 -9.16 -0.75 -3.26
N GLU A 51 -9.94 -0.20 -4.19
CA GLU A 51 -10.57 -1.00 -5.22
C GLU A 51 -9.58 -1.51 -6.26
N GLY A 52 -9.90 -2.64 -6.89
CA GLY A 52 -8.95 -3.33 -7.77
C GLY A 52 -8.57 -2.55 -9.03
N HIS A 53 -9.45 -1.68 -9.52
CA HIS A 53 -9.18 -0.82 -10.66
C HIS A 53 -8.28 0.36 -10.26
N GLU A 54 -8.57 1.00 -9.14
CA GLU A 54 -7.80 2.12 -8.56
C GLU A 54 -6.39 1.68 -8.15
N ALA A 55 -6.29 0.52 -7.48
CA ALA A 55 -5.03 -0.07 -7.05
C ALA A 55 -4.05 -0.23 -8.21
N ARG A 56 -4.51 -0.80 -9.34
CA ARG A 56 -3.67 -1.02 -10.53
C ARG A 56 -3.20 0.28 -11.16
N ALA A 57 -4.07 1.29 -11.22
CA ALA A 57 -3.72 2.61 -11.73
C ALA A 57 -2.65 3.28 -10.84
N ALA A 58 -2.85 3.25 -9.52
CA ALA A 58 -1.90 3.79 -8.55
C ALA A 58 -0.55 3.06 -8.61
N ILE A 59 -0.54 1.73 -8.71
CA ILE A 59 0.69 0.93 -8.86
C ILE A 59 1.44 1.35 -10.13
N GLY A 60 0.77 1.42 -11.29
CA GLY A 60 1.42 1.81 -12.54
C GLY A 60 2.00 3.23 -12.50
N ALA A 61 1.36 4.14 -11.78
CA ALA A 61 1.78 5.54 -11.70
C ALA A 61 2.81 5.83 -10.60
N LEU A 62 2.81 5.08 -9.50
CA LEU A 62 3.66 5.32 -8.33
C LEU A 62 4.84 4.35 -8.22
N ASN A 63 4.75 3.15 -8.80
CA ASN A 63 5.83 2.17 -8.76
C ASN A 63 7.05 2.65 -9.55
N GLY A 64 8.21 2.64 -8.92
CA GLY A 64 9.47 3.09 -9.50
C GLY A 64 9.64 4.61 -9.53
N ARG A 65 8.69 5.38 -9.02
CA ARG A 65 8.78 6.83 -8.92
C ARG A 65 9.81 7.20 -7.85
N GLU A 66 10.66 8.17 -8.14
CA GLU A 66 11.67 8.63 -7.19
C GLU A 66 11.07 9.68 -6.24
N LEU A 67 11.07 9.41 -4.95
CA LEU A 67 10.58 10.28 -3.90
C LEU A 67 11.74 10.61 -2.97
N ARG A 68 12.18 11.88 -2.99
CA ARG A 68 13.26 12.38 -2.12
C ARG A 68 14.57 11.55 -2.21
N GLY A 69 14.93 11.13 -3.43
CA GLY A 69 16.12 10.31 -3.70
C GLY A 69 15.96 8.81 -3.40
N GLN A 70 14.75 8.36 -3.05
CA GLN A 70 14.44 6.93 -2.86
C GLN A 70 13.41 6.47 -3.90
N ARG A 71 13.68 5.35 -4.59
CA ARG A 71 12.76 4.80 -5.59
C ARG A 71 11.62 4.06 -4.90
N LEU A 72 10.42 4.61 -4.92
CA LEU A 72 9.23 3.99 -4.36
C LEU A 72 8.97 2.64 -5.04
N LYS A 73 8.58 1.65 -4.23
CA LYS A 73 8.22 0.32 -4.71
C LYS A 73 6.75 0.08 -4.41
N VAL A 74 5.90 0.22 -5.42
CA VAL A 74 4.46 0.05 -5.27
C VAL A 74 4.05 -1.20 -6.02
N ASN A 75 3.40 -2.15 -5.36
CA ASN A 75 2.98 -3.41 -5.96
C ASN A 75 1.58 -3.80 -5.50
N GLU A 76 0.86 -4.56 -6.33
CA GLU A 76 -0.38 -5.21 -5.86
C GLU A 76 0.05 -6.27 -4.85
N GLU A 77 -0.29 -6.06 -3.58
CA GLU A 77 -0.21 -7.14 -2.61
C GLU A 77 -1.24 -8.17 -3.07
N ARG A 78 -0.77 -9.37 -3.39
CA ARG A 78 -1.68 -10.49 -3.58
C ARG A 78 -2.22 -10.83 -2.20
N ALA A 79 -3.23 -10.08 -1.77
CA ALA A 79 -4.11 -10.53 -0.71
C ALA A 79 -4.46 -11.97 -1.07
N PRO A 80 -4.15 -12.97 -0.20
CA PRO A 80 -4.57 -14.33 -0.44
C PRO A 80 -6.06 -14.19 -0.70
N THR A 81 -6.42 -14.54 -1.93
CA THR A 81 -7.79 -14.38 -2.36
C THR A 81 -8.60 -15.13 -1.34
N ASP A 82 -9.58 -14.48 -0.73
CA ASP A 82 -10.75 -15.16 -0.23
C ASP A 82 -11.43 -15.81 -1.45
N ARG A 83 -10.80 -16.86 -1.98
CA ARG A 83 -11.35 -17.89 -2.86
C ARG A 83 -11.62 -19.12 -1.98
N GLY A 84 -12.16 -18.87 -0.80
CA GLY A 84 -12.50 -19.86 0.21
C GLY A 84 -13.85 -19.62 0.86
N GLY A 85 -14.75 -18.87 0.20
CA GLY A 85 -16.17 -18.95 0.51
C GLY A 85 -16.72 -20.35 0.19
N GLY A 86 -16.87 -21.19 1.21
CA GLY A 86 -17.62 -22.45 1.21
C GLY A 86 -16.86 -23.57 1.93
N ARG A 87 -17.37 -24.26 2.96
CA ARG A 87 -18.74 -24.69 3.19
C ARG A 87 -18.87 -25.32 4.59
N HIS A 88 -19.97 -24.99 5.26
CA HIS A 88 -20.67 -25.75 6.31
C HIS A 88 -19.98 -26.07 7.64
N ARG A 89 -20.50 -25.39 8.68
CA ARG A 89 -20.88 -26.06 9.93
C ARG A 89 -21.68 -27.34 9.63
N ARG A 90 -21.26 -28.48 10.17
CA ARG A 90 -22.14 -29.51 10.70
C ARG A 90 -21.49 -30.10 11.94
#